data_AF-A0A1B1APD8-F1
#
_entry.id   AF-A0A1B1APD8-F1
#
_cell.length_a   1.000
_cell.length_b   1.000
_cell.length_c   1.000
_cell.angle_alpha   90.00
_cell.angle_beta   90.00
_cell.angle_gamma   90.00
#
_symmetry.space_group_name_H-M   'P 1'
#
loop_
_entity.id
_entity.type
_entity.pdbx_description
1 polymer ?
#
loop_
_entity_poly.entity_id
_entity_poly.type
_entity_poly.pdbx_seq_one_letter_code
_entity_poly.pdbx_strand_id
1 'polypeptide(L)'
;MNDVEFSDAVETVLRDLRAQCAVQPDVRSDDTIGITLWAPDGSGQGLTPHPDGTAAELLVHLADQVQDWAVEALWSEGLSAVWPQCPTHPDTHPLTATVRTDAAVWVCPKRGTTVARIGELKTH
;
A
#
# COMPACT_ATOMS: atom_id res chain seq x y z
N MET A 1 -18.91 3.38 6.17
CA MET A 1 -17.93 4.07 5.33
C MET A 1 -18.62 4.55 4.07
N ASN A 2 -18.42 5.80 3.69
CA ASN A 2 -18.92 6.33 2.41
C ASN A 2 -17.81 6.31 1.33
N ASP A 3 -18.18 6.54 0.07
CA ASP A 3 -17.24 6.47 -1.06
C ASP A 3 -16.09 7.49 -0.98
N VAL A 4 -16.34 8.64 -0.34
CA VAL A 4 -15.33 9.70 -0.14
C VAL A 4 -14.27 9.24 0.86
N GLU A 5 -14.68 8.67 2.01
CA GLU A 5 -13.78 8.12 3.02
C GLU A 5 -12.91 6.99 2.45
N PHE A 6 -13.49 6.15 1.58
CA PHE A 6 -12.74 5.09 0.91
C PHE A 6 -11.71 5.65 -0.09
N SER A 7 -12.11 6.60 -0.92
CA SER A 7 -11.21 7.26 -1.88
C SER A 7 -10.04 7.98 -1.20
N ASP A 8 -10.30 8.70 -0.11
CA ASP A 8 -9.27 9.38 0.68
C ASP A 8 -8.30 8.40 1.34
N ALA A 9 -8.81 7.25 1.81
CA ALA A 9 -7.98 6.19 2.37
C ALA A 9 -7.08 5.54 1.30
N VAL A 10 -7.61 5.29 0.10
CA VAL A 10 -6.83 4.77 -1.03
C VAL A 10 -5.72 5.76 -1.41
N GLU A 11 -6.05 7.04 -1.57
CA GLU A 11 -5.07 8.07 -1.90
C GLU A 11 -3.97 8.20 -0.83
N THR A 12 -4.31 7.97 0.44
CA THR A 12 -3.32 7.94 1.54
C THR A 12 -2.29 6.84 1.34
N VAL A 13 -2.70 5.61 1.01
CA VAL A 13 -1.75 4.51 0.75
C VAL A 13 -0.98 4.73 -0.55
N LEU A 14 -1.63 5.28 -1.59
CA LEU A 14 -0.98 5.55 -2.87
C LEU A 14 0.13 6.60 -2.77
N ARG A 15 0.09 7.51 -1.78
CA ARG A 15 1.22 8.42 -1.52
C ARG A 15 2.49 7.67 -1.16
N ASP A 16 2.39 6.63 -0.34
CA ASP A 16 3.54 5.81 0.04
C ASP A 16 4.06 5.01 -1.16
N LEU A 17 3.15 4.45 -1.96
CA LEU A 17 3.49 3.73 -3.18
C LEU A 17 4.24 4.64 -4.16
N ARG A 18 3.73 5.84 -4.39
CA ARG A 18 4.39 6.85 -5.23
C ARG A 18 5.73 7.31 -4.66
N ALA A 19 5.87 7.33 -3.34
CA ALA A 19 7.11 7.76 -2.69
C ALA A 19 8.24 6.72 -2.80
N GLN A 20 7.93 5.42 -2.76
CA GLN A 20 8.96 4.37 -2.60
C GLN A 20 8.90 3.22 -3.61
N CYS A 21 7.89 3.12 -4.47
CA CYS A 21 7.83 2.08 -5.48
C CYS A 21 8.44 2.57 -6.80
N ALA A 22 9.27 1.74 -7.43
CA ALA A 22 9.80 2.03 -8.76
C ALA A 22 8.73 1.88 -9.86
N VAL A 23 7.68 1.08 -9.61
CA VAL A 23 6.57 0.87 -10.53
C VAL A 23 5.34 1.64 -10.04
N GLN A 24 4.78 2.45 -10.93
CA GLN A 24 3.65 3.32 -10.62
C GLN A 24 2.36 2.77 -11.25
N PRO A 25 1.25 2.68 -10.49
CA PRO A 25 0.00 2.20 -11.04
C PRO A 25 -0.65 3.25 -11.93
N ASP A 26 -1.34 2.78 -12.98
CA ASP A 26 -2.42 3.55 -13.59
C ASP A 26 -3.70 3.30 -12.78
N VAL A 27 -4.15 4.33 -12.04
CA VAL A 27 -5.29 4.23 -11.12
C VAL A 27 -6.56 4.62 -11.85
N ARG A 28 -7.50 3.67 -11.94
CA ARG A 28 -8.78 3.88 -12.62
C ARG A 28 -9.93 3.66 -11.64
N SER A 29 -10.87 4.59 -11.62
CA SER A 29 -12.11 4.49 -10.84
C SER A 29 -13.30 4.30 -11.77
N ASP A 30 -14.14 3.32 -11.47
CA ASP A 30 -15.40 3.04 -12.18
C ASP A 30 -16.53 2.83 -11.18
N ASP A 31 -17.73 3.34 -11.47
CA ASP A 31 -18.87 3.28 -10.55
C ASP A 31 -19.38 1.84 -10.32
N THR A 32 -19.03 0.88 -11.19
CA THR A 32 -19.43 -0.53 -11.09
C THR A 32 -18.33 -1.40 -10.49
N ILE A 33 -17.06 -1.13 -10.86
CA ILE A 33 -15.91 -1.98 -10.52
C ILE A 33 -15.11 -1.41 -9.33
N GLY A 34 -15.33 -0.14 -8.96
CA GLY A 34 -14.58 0.55 -7.91
C GLY A 34 -13.21 1.04 -8.40
N ILE A 35 -12.25 1.14 -7.47
CA ILE A 35 -10.88 1.58 -7.78
C ILE A 35 -10.03 0.38 -8.16
N THR A 36 -9.37 0.44 -9.33
CA THR A 36 -8.47 -0.59 -9.83
C THR A 36 -7.08 -0.01 -10.07
N LEU A 37 -6.04 -0.73 -9.62
CA LEU A 37 -4.64 -0.45 -9.89
C LEU A 37 -4.18 -1.28 -11.09
N TRP A 38 -3.81 -0.62 -12.18
CA TRP A 38 -3.29 -1.29 -13.38
C TRP A 38 -1.77 -1.22 -13.42
N ALA A 39 -1.13 -2.36 -13.67
CA ALA A 39 0.31 -2.49 -13.86
C ALA A 39 0.71 -2.27 -15.33
N PRO A 40 1.99 -1.97 -15.62
CA PRO A 40 2.47 -1.73 -16.99
C PRO A 40 2.26 -2.92 -17.94
N ASP A 41 2.24 -4.15 -17.41
CA ASP A 41 1.98 -5.38 -18.17
C ASP A 41 0.50 -5.57 -18.57
N GLY A 42 -0.37 -4.65 -18.15
CA GLY A 42 -1.81 -4.67 -18.45
C GLY A 42 -2.63 -5.50 -17.47
N SER A 43 -2.03 -6.09 -16.43
CA SER A 43 -2.77 -6.69 -15.32
C SER A 43 -3.40 -5.61 -14.42
N GLY A 44 -4.49 -5.96 -13.73
CA GLY A 44 -5.23 -5.04 -12.87
C GLY A 44 -5.70 -5.69 -11.58
N GLN A 45 -5.64 -4.95 -10.48
CA GLN A 45 -6.15 -5.36 -9.17
C GLN A 45 -7.19 -4.37 -8.66
N GLY A 46 -8.41 -4.85 -8.42
CA GLY A 46 -9.46 -4.06 -7.76
C GLY A 46 -9.18 -3.94 -6.26
N LEU A 47 -9.34 -2.74 -5.71
CA LEU A 47 -9.24 -2.49 -4.27
C LEU A 47 -10.62 -2.61 -3.63
N THR A 48 -10.66 -3.33 -2.52
CA THR A 48 -11.89 -3.52 -1.75
C THR A 48 -11.84 -2.81 -0.39
N PRO A 49 -12.99 -2.31 0.10
CA PRO A 49 -13.08 -1.75 1.44
C PRO A 49 -12.99 -2.84 2.52
N HIS A 50 -12.56 -2.44 3.72
CA HIS A 50 -12.73 -3.26 4.92
C HIS A 50 -14.15 -3.02 5.50
N PRO A 51 -15.09 -3.98 5.42
CA PRO A 51 -16.51 -3.71 5.67
C PRO A 51 -16.84 -3.31 7.12
N ASP A 52 -16.08 -3.79 8.11
CA ASP A 52 -16.41 -3.60 9.53
C ASP A 52 -15.24 -3.04 10.37
N GLY A 53 -14.32 -2.28 9.75
CA GLY A 53 -13.10 -1.79 10.39
C GLY A 53 -13.13 -0.31 10.78
N THR A 54 -12.30 0.06 11.75
CA THR A 54 -11.91 1.46 12.02
C THR A 54 -11.18 2.07 10.82
N ALA A 55 -11.03 3.40 10.79
CA ALA A 55 -10.27 4.07 9.74
C ALA A 55 -8.79 3.61 9.68
N ALA A 56 -8.20 3.26 10.82
CA ALA A 56 -6.84 2.72 10.87
C ALA A 56 -6.77 1.29 10.28
N GLU A 57 -7.75 0.45 10.57
CA GLU A 57 -7.84 -0.91 10.01
C GLU A 57 -8.11 -0.89 8.50
N LEU A 58 -8.90 0.07 8.02
CA LEU A 58 -9.08 0.30 6.59
C LEU A 58 -7.74 0.61 5.90
N LEU A 59 -6.93 1.51 6.47
CA LEU A 59 -5.63 1.87 5.90
C LEU A 59 -4.67 0.67 5.88
N VAL A 60 -4.67 -0.15 6.94
CA VAL A 60 -3.87 -1.40 6.96
C VAL A 60 -4.34 -2.37 5.88
N HIS A 61 -5.66 -2.57 5.76
CA HIS A 61 -6.24 -3.47 4.76
C HIS A 61 -5.93 -3.02 3.32
N LEU A 62 -6.00 -1.73 3.05
CA LEU A 62 -5.64 -1.17 1.76
C LEU A 62 -4.13 -1.25 1.51
N ALA A 63 -3.32 -1.03 2.54
CA ALA A 63 -1.87 -1.16 2.45
C ALA A 63 -1.44 -2.60 2.10
N ASP A 64 -2.06 -3.61 2.69
CA ASP A 64 -1.80 -5.02 2.35
C ASP A 64 -2.15 -5.29 0.87
N GLN A 65 -3.33 -4.86 0.40
CA GLN A 65 -3.71 -5.01 -1.01
C GLN A 65 -2.73 -4.29 -1.95
N VAL A 66 -2.33 -3.07 -1.62
CA VAL A 66 -1.35 -2.31 -2.43
C VAL A 66 0.03 -2.98 -2.38
N GLN A 67 0.41 -3.63 -1.29
CA GLN A 67 1.64 -4.42 -1.22
C GLN A 67 1.60 -5.61 -2.18
N ASP A 68 0.51 -6.37 -2.18
CA ASP A 68 0.33 -7.49 -3.09
C ASP A 68 0.47 -7.05 -4.55
N TRP A 69 -0.20 -5.95 -4.92
CA TRP A 69 -0.06 -5.36 -6.26
C TRP A 69 1.39 -4.95 -6.58
N ALA A 70 2.06 -4.27 -5.65
CA ALA A 70 3.41 -3.74 -5.87
C ALA A 70 4.44 -4.86 -6.03
N VAL A 71 4.32 -5.94 -5.25
CA VAL A 71 5.22 -7.11 -5.31
C VAL A 71 5.17 -7.74 -6.70
N GLU A 72 3.97 -7.99 -7.23
CA GLU A 72 3.79 -8.57 -8.56
C GLU A 72 4.26 -7.61 -9.67
N ALA A 73 3.90 -6.32 -9.57
CA ALA A 73 4.32 -5.32 -10.55
C ALA A 73 5.85 -5.14 -10.60
N LEU A 74 6.52 -5.12 -9.45
CA LEU A 74 7.99 -5.07 -9.37
C LEU A 74 8.64 -6.32 -9.95
N TRP A 75 8.07 -7.50 -9.67
CA TRP A 75 8.55 -8.77 -10.21
C TRP A 75 8.44 -8.83 -11.74
N SER A 76 7.31 -8.40 -12.31
CA SER A 76 7.11 -8.33 -13.77
C SER A 76 8.16 -7.45 -14.46
N GLU A 77 8.63 -6.39 -13.81
CA GLU A 77 9.68 -5.49 -14.31
C GLU A 77 11.11 -5.98 -14.02
N GLY A 78 11.27 -7.17 -13.40
CA GLY A 78 12.58 -7.72 -13.03
C GLY A 78 13.29 -6.97 -11.91
N LEU A 79 12.54 -6.25 -11.07
CA LEU A 79 13.04 -5.47 -9.93
C LEU A 79 12.93 -6.27 -8.62
N SER A 80 13.55 -5.75 -7.55
CA SER A 80 13.42 -6.28 -6.19
C SER A 80 11.95 -6.22 -5.76
N ALA A 81 11.30 -7.38 -5.60
CA ALA A 81 9.90 -7.49 -5.18
C ALA A 81 9.73 -7.27 -3.67
N VAL A 82 10.33 -6.20 -3.15
CA VAL A 82 10.36 -5.84 -1.73
C VAL A 82 9.84 -4.41 -1.58
N TRP A 83 8.55 -4.27 -1.26
CA TRP A 83 7.93 -2.96 -1.05
C TRP A 83 6.89 -2.97 0.10
N PRO A 84 6.83 -1.90 0.92
CA PRO A 84 7.81 -0.82 1.02
C PRO A 84 9.14 -1.33 1.59
N GLN A 85 10.26 -0.73 1.18
CA GLN A 85 11.57 -1.16 1.66
C GLN A 85 11.77 -0.80 3.13
N CYS A 86 12.32 -1.73 3.91
CA CYS A 86 12.74 -1.43 5.28
C CYS A 86 14.05 -0.62 5.26
N PRO A 87 14.13 0.56 5.90
CA PRO A 87 15.35 1.39 5.87
C PRO A 87 16.54 0.74 6.57
N THR A 88 16.30 -0.23 7.45
CA THR A 88 17.35 -0.97 8.16
C THR A 88 17.78 -2.25 7.43
N HIS A 89 16.89 -2.85 6.64
CA HIS A 89 17.16 -4.09 5.90
C HIS A 89 16.57 -3.97 4.49
N PRO A 90 17.11 -3.06 3.65
CA PRO A 90 16.67 -2.95 2.28
C PRO A 90 16.85 -4.31 1.58
N ASP A 91 15.93 -4.64 0.67
CA ASP A 91 15.93 -5.87 -0.14
C ASP A 91 15.84 -7.20 0.63
N THR A 92 15.60 -7.16 1.93
CA THR A 92 15.46 -8.38 2.74
C THR A 92 14.01 -8.71 3.06
N HIS A 93 13.22 -7.70 3.41
CA HIS A 93 11.81 -7.86 3.72
C HIS A 93 11.08 -6.53 3.52
N PRO A 94 9.79 -6.56 3.16
CA PRO A 94 8.98 -5.36 3.16
C PRO A 94 8.72 -4.89 4.59
N LEU A 95 8.29 -3.64 4.74
CA LEU A 95 7.60 -3.20 5.95
C LEU A 95 6.23 -3.90 6.03
N THR A 96 5.71 -4.05 7.24
CA THR A 96 4.38 -4.63 7.48
C THR A 96 3.43 -3.53 7.90
N ALA A 97 2.23 -3.46 7.30
CA ALA A 97 1.17 -2.59 7.75
C ALA A 97 0.54 -3.14 9.04
N THR A 98 0.28 -2.29 10.04
CA THR A 98 -0.40 -2.70 11.26
C THR A 98 -0.99 -1.51 12.00
N VAL A 99 -1.91 -1.76 12.94
CA VAL A 99 -2.43 -0.74 13.85
C VAL A 99 -1.60 -0.73 15.13
N ARG A 100 -1.09 0.45 15.51
CA ARG A 100 -0.44 0.69 16.82
C ARG A 100 -1.04 1.94 17.43
N THR A 101 -1.51 1.82 18.68
CA THR A 101 -2.10 2.95 19.44
C THR A 101 -3.10 3.74 18.58
N ASP A 102 -4.02 3.02 17.93
CA ASP A 102 -5.09 3.58 17.09
C ASP A 102 -4.63 4.30 15.79
N ALA A 103 -3.37 4.11 15.39
CA ALA A 103 -2.82 4.64 14.15
C ALA A 103 -2.33 3.52 13.22
N ALA A 104 -2.63 3.66 11.92
CA ALA A 104 -2.13 2.77 10.89
C ALA A 104 -0.66 3.13 10.57
N VAL A 105 0.23 2.16 10.70
CA VAL A 105 1.68 2.37 10.63
C VAL A 105 2.40 1.27 9.84
N TRP A 106 3.51 1.64 9.24
CA TRP A 106 4.51 0.72 8.72
C TRP A 106 5.49 0.33 9.83
N VAL A 107 5.69 -0.98 10.02
CA VAL A 107 6.64 -1.51 11.01
C VAL A 107 7.69 -2.39 10.36
N CYS A 108 8.90 -2.40 10.91
CA CYS A 108 9.91 -3.40 10.57
C CYS A 108 9.50 -4.75 11.19
N PRO A 109 9.19 -5.80 10.41
CA PRO A 109 8.78 -7.09 10.97
C PRO A 109 9.88 -7.77 11.81
N LYS A 110 11.16 -7.52 11.51
CA LYS A 110 12.29 -8.08 12.29
C LYS A 110 12.51 -7.41 13.63
N ARG A 111 12.25 -6.10 13.75
CA ARG A 111 12.56 -5.31 14.96
C ARG A 111 11.33 -4.85 15.74
N GLY A 112 10.14 -4.92 15.13
CA GLY A 112 8.90 -4.37 15.68
C GLY A 112 8.85 -2.84 15.72
N THR A 113 9.90 -2.15 15.26
CA THR A 113 9.99 -0.68 15.29
C THR A 113 9.06 -0.06 14.25
N THR A 114 8.27 0.91 14.67
CA THR A 114 7.50 1.78 13.77
C THR A 114 8.45 2.63 12.93
N VAL A 115 8.26 2.59 11.61
CA VAL A 115 9.06 3.35 10.64
C VAL A 115 8.35 4.66 10.29
N ALA A 116 7.06 4.60 9.97
CA ALA A 116 6.23 5.77 9.64
C ALA A 116 4.75 5.44 9.84
N ARG A 117 3.89 6.47 9.84
CA ARG A 117 2.47 6.26 9.56
C ARG A 117 2.27 5.91 8.09
N ILE A 118 1.19 5.21 7.80
CA ILE A 118 0.76 5.00 6.41
C ILE A 118 0.36 6.36 5.81
N GLY A 119 0.87 6.65 4.61
CA GLY A 119 0.80 7.92 3.89
C GLY A 119 1.94 8.90 4.17
N GLU A 120 2.91 8.52 5.02
CA GLU A 120 4.02 9.39 5.43
C GLU A 120 5.42 8.87 5.06
N LEU A 121 5.54 7.79 4.27
CA LEU A 121 6.84 7.33 3.75
C LEU A 121 7.50 8.43 2.93
N LYS A 122 8.81 8.58 3.10
CA LYS A 122 9.60 9.61 2.41
C LYS A 122 10.14 9.05 1.10
N THR A 123 10.16 9.92 0.09
CA THR A 123 10.86 9.68 -1.17
C THR A 123 12.35 9.51 -0.91
N HIS A 124 12.96 8.56 -1.62
CA HIS A 124 14.41 8.34 -1.62
C HIS A 124 15.12 9.25 -2.63
#